data_AF-A0A9D1V1J3-F1
#
_entry.id   AF-A0A9D1V1J3-F1
#
_cell.length_a   1.000
_cell.length_b   1.000
_cell.length_c   1.000
_cell.angle_alpha   90.00
_cell.angle_beta   90.00
_cell.angle_gamma   90.00
#
_symmetry.space_group_name_H-M   'P 1'
#
loop_
_entity.id
_entity.type
_entity.pdbx_description
1 polymer ?
#
loop_
_entity_poly.entity_id
_entity_poly.type
_entity_poly.pdbx_seq_one_letter_code
_entity_poly.pdbx_strand_id
1 'polypeptide(L)' 'MKRFEGTGVALVTPFDENLAVDRESLRRLVNHVIEGGVDFLVVLGTTAESAT' A
#
# COMPACT_ATOMS: atom_id res chain seq x y z
N MET A 1 -23.16 1.81 -5.77
CA MET A 1 -21.76 1.66 -5.30
C MET A 1 -21.79 1.47 -3.79
N LYS A 2 -21.00 0.53 -3.25
CA LYS A 2 -20.75 0.48 -1.81
C LYS A 2 -19.69 1.51 -1.47
N ARG A 3 -19.92 2.28 -0.40
CA ARG A 3 -18.94 3.23 0.12
C ARG A 3 -17.90 2.45 0.93
N PHE A 4 -16.64 2.87 0.87
CA PHE A 4 -15.62 2.37 1.77
C PHE A 4 -15.87 2.95 3.17
N GLU A 5 -15.83 2.10 4.18
CA GLU A 5 -16.08 2.46 5.57
C GLU A 5 -15.02 1.77 6.45
N GLY A 6 -14.69 2.36 7.59
CA GLY A 6 -13.62 1.89 8.46
C GLY A 6 -12.26 2.53 8.18
N THR A 7 -11.19 1.85 8.58
CA THR A 7 -9.81 2.32 8.52
C THR A 7 -9.15 1.91 7.21
N GLY A 8 -8.70 2.91 6.45
CA GLY A 8 -7.92 2.73 5.23
C GLY A 8 -6.45 3.07 5.43
N VAL A 9 -5.56 2.32 4.80
CA VAL A 9 -4.12 2.63 4.78
C VAL A 9 -3.65 2.91 3.36
N ALA A 10 -3.04 4.08 3.16
CA ALA A 10 -2.32 4.41 1.94
C ALA A 10 -0.93 3.79 1.99
N LEU A 11 -0.67 2.85 1.09
CA LEU A 11 0.59 2.11 1.07
C LEU A 11 1.69 2.92 0.38
N VAL A 12 2.90 2.82 0.92
CA VAL A 12 4.12 3.18 0.20
C VAL A 12 4.40 2.14 -0.88
N THR A 13 5.10 2.52 -1.95
CA THR A 13 5.65 1.59 -2.94
C THR A 13 7.11 1.33 -2.58
N PRO A 14 7.48 0.15 -2.06
CA PRO A 14 8.88 -0.15 -1.79
C PRO A 14 9.67 -0.25 -3.10
N PHE A 15 10.83 0.39 -3.14
CA PHE A 15 11.80 0.29 -4.23
C PHE A 15 13.10 -0.34 -3.73
N ASP A 16 13.75 -1.11 -4.59
CA ASP A 16 15.09 -1.63 -4.35
C ASP A 16 16.17 -0.56 -4.60
N GLU A 17 17.43 -0.92 -4.38
CA GLU A 17 18.57 -0.04 -4.59
C GLU A 17 18.74 0.45 -6.04
N ASN A 18 18.14 -0.26 -7.01
CA ASN A 18 18.13 0.09 -8.43
C ASN A 18 16.88 0.90 -8.83
N LEU A 19 16.09 1.35 -7.85
CA LEU A 19 14.81 2.05 -8.04
C LEU A 19 13.75 1.21 -8.78
N ALA A 20 13.91 -0.11 -8.83
CA ALA A 20 12.86 -1.00 -9.30
C ALA A 20 11.90 -1.35 -8.15
N VAL A 21 10.63 -1.63 -8.47
CA VAL A 21 9.64 -1.98 -7.44
C VAL A 21 10.05 -3.28 -6.74
N ASP A 22 10.29 -3.20 -5.43
CA ASP A 22 10.54 -4.38 -4.58
C ASP A 22 9.20 -5.06 -4.26
N ARG A 23 8.87 -6.05 -5.09
CA ARG A 23 7.64 -6.83 -4.99
C ARG A 23 7.58 -7.70 -3.74
N GLU A 24 8.74 -8.15 -3.23
CA GLU A 24 8.76 -9.02 -2.06
C GLU A 24 8.46 -8.22 -0.79
N SER A 25 9.11 -7.06 -0.64
CA SER A 25 8.80 -6.12 0.44
C SER A 25 7.36 -5.61 0.36
N LEU A 26 6.87 -5.30 -0.85
CA LEU A 26 5.47 -4.91 -1.02
C LEU A 26 4.51 -6.01 -0.55
N ARG A 27 4.77 -7.28 -0.88
CA ARG A 27 3.94 -8.40 -0.42
C ARG A 27 3.96 -8.54 1.11
N ARG A 28 5.13 -8.41 1.74
CA ARG A 28 5.25 -8.44 3.21
C ARG A 28 4.49 -7.29 3.86
N LEU A 29 4.62 -6.08 3.30
CA LEU A 29 3.91 -4.89 3.78
C LEU A 29 2.39 -5.07 3.68
N VAL A 30 1.89 -5.53 2.54
CA VAL A 30 0.46 -5.79 2.34
C VAL A 30 -0.06 -6.77 3.38
N ASN A 31 0.63 -7.90 3.58
CA ASN A 31 0.23 -8.90 4.57
C ASN A 31 0.25 -8.33 5.99
N HIS A 32 1.30 -7.61 6.37
CA HIS A 32 1.40 -6.98 7.69
C HIS A 32 0.22 -6.02 7.96
N VAL A 33 -0.14 -5.21 6.97
CA VAL A 33 -1.23 -4.24 7.10
C VAL A 33 -2.59 -4.95 7.15
N ILE A 34 -2.80 -6.01 6.34
CA ILE A 34 -4.03 -6.82 6.40
C ILE A 34 -4.15 -7.54 7.75
N GLU A 35 -3.07 -8.15 8.25
CA GLU A 35 -3.03 -8.80 9.57
C GLU A 35 -3.27 -7.79 10.70
N GLY A 36 -2.93 -6.51 10.50
CA GLY A 36 -3.27 -5.39 11.38
C GLY A 36 -4.75 -5.01 11.42
N GLY A 37 -5.60 -5.64 10.58
CA GLY A 37 -7.05 -5.49 10.63
C GLY A 37 -7.62 -4.27 9.90
N VAL A 38 -6.94 -3.77 8.87
CA VAL A 38 -7.46 -2.65 8.07
C VAL A 38 -8.65 -3.06 7.22
N ASP A 39 -9.57 -2.12 6.98
CA ASP A 39 -10.78 -2.37 6.19
C ASP A 39 -10.52 -2.24 4.68
N PHE A 40 -9.58 -1.38 4.27
CA PHE A 40 -9.21 -1.23 2.86
C PHE A 40 -7.78 -0.66 2.67
N LEU A 41 -7.24 -0.90 1.48
CA LEU A 41 -5.92 -0.42 1.07
C LEU A 41 -6.07 0.63 -0.04
N VAL A 42 -5.30 1.70 0.05
CA VAL A 42 -5.17 2.72 -1.00
C VAL A 42 -3.81 2.55 -1.67
N VAL A 43 -3.82 2.27 -2.97
CA VAL A 43 -2.64 2.10 -3.81
C VAL A 43 -2.54 3.26 -4.81
N LEU A 44 -1.33 3.55 -5.31
CA LEU A 44 -1.07 4.65 -6.24
C LEU A 44 -1.54 6.03 -5.73
N GLY A 45 -1.59 6.20 -4.40
CA GLY A 45 -1.81 7.50 -3.77
C GLY A 45 -0.51 8.31 -3.68
N THR A 46 -0.57 9.50 -3.08
CA THR A 46 0.63 10.33 -2.83
C THR A 46 1.65 9.63 -1.95
N THR A 47 1.21 8.86 -0.96
CA THR A 47 2.08 8.01 -0.11
C THR A 47 2.81 6.93 -0.91
N ALA A 48 2.22 6.50 -2.03
CA ALA A 48 2.83 5.52 -2.93
C ALA A 48 3.91 6.13 -3.84
N GLU A 49 4.22 7.41 -3.65
CA GLU A 49 5.13 8.21 -4.48
C GLU A 49 4.65 8.36 -5.94
N SER A 50 3.34 8.22 -6.16
CA SER A 50 2.76 8.53 -7.46
C SER A 50 2.84 10.04 -7.70
N ALA A 51 3.47 10.45 -8.80
CA ALA A 51 3.40 11.82 -9.28
C ALA A 51 1.94 12.16 -9.65
N THR A 52 1.54 13.41 -9.39
CA THR A 52 0.23 13.98 -9.73
C THR A 52 0.40 15.21 -10.60
#